data_AF-A0AA38FD90-F1
#
_entry.id   AF-A0AA38FD90-F1
#
_cell.length_a   1.000
_cell.length_b   1.000
_cell.length_c   1.000
_cell.angle_alpha   90.00
_cell.angle_beta   90.00
_cell.angle_gamma   90.00
#
_symmetry.space_group_name_H-M   'P 1'
#
loop_
_entity.id
_entity.type
_entity.pdbx_description
1 polymer ?
#
loop_
_entity_poly.entity_id
_entity_poly.type
_entity_poly.pdbx_seq_one_letter_code
_entity_poly.pdbx_strand_id
1 'polypeptide(L)'
;ILEMDTYRYHGHSMSDPGSTYRTRDEISGVRQERDPIERVRKLVVSHDIATAVELKEFEKEAKKEVDDAIAIAKESAMPDPSELFSHVYVKGFGTE
;
A
#
# COMPACT_ATOMS: atom_id res chain seq x y z
N ILE A 1 -11.29 16.61 17.22
CA ILE A 1 -10.07 15.80 16.97
C ILE A 1 -10.54 14.38 16.69
N LEU A 2 -9.97 13.73 15.68
CA LEU A 2 -10.27 12.34 15.33
C LEU A 2 -8.95 11.54 15.35
N GLU A 3 -8.93 10.44 16.09
CA GLU A 3 -7.81 9.50 16.15
C GLU A 3 -8.18 8.20 15.45
N MET A 4 -7.31 7.71 14.58
CA MET A 4 -7.46 6.42 13.92
C MET A 4 -6.43 5.45 14.48
N ASP A 5 -6.84 4.64 15.46
CA ASP A 5 -6.01 3.55 15.97
C ASP A 5 -5.89 2.43 14.92
N THR A 6 -4.70 2.29 14.37
CA THR A 6 -4.37 1.34 13.29
C THR A 6 -3.00 0.71 13.52
N TYR A 7 -2.65 -0.27 12.68
CA TYR A 7 -1.44 -1.07 12.86
C TYR A 7 -0.67 -1.26 11.55
N ARG A 8 0.65 -1.07 11.59
CA ARG A 8 1.55 -1.40 10.48
C ARG A 8 2.14 -2.80 10.63
N TYR A 9 1.91 -3.66 9.65
CA TYR A 9 2.46 -5.03 9.68
C TYR A 9 3.98 -5.05 9.47
N HIS A 10 4.49 -4.20 8.58
CA HIS A 10 5.91 -4.07 8.32
C HIS A 10 6.59 -3.10 9.30
N GLY A 11 7.92 -3.11 9.31
CA GLY A 11 8.76 -2.19 10.08
C GLY A 11 8.55 -0.72 9.71
N HIS A 12 9.33 0.19 10.30
CA HIS A 12 9.17 1.62 10.03
C HIS A 12 9.48 1.98 8.58
N SER A 13 10.48 1.30 8.01
CA SER A 13 10.93 1.44 6.63
C SER A 13 11.53 0.11 6.14
N MET A 14 12.05 0.08 4.92
CA MET A 14 12.79 -1.09 4.41
C MET A 14 14.09 -1.37 5.20
N SER A 15 14.65 -0.38 5.91
CA SER A 15 15.87 -0.54 6.71
C SER A 15 15.61 -0.94 8.17
N ASP A 16 14.36 -0.80 8.63
CA ASP A 16 13.97 -1.20 9.98
C ASP A 16 13.10 -2.47 9.91
N PRO A 17 13.60 -3.63 10.39
CA PRO A 17 12.81 -4.87 10.40
C PRO A 17 11.69 -4.87 11.46
N GLY A 18 11.77 -4.00 12.46
CA GLY A 18 10.76 -3.84 13.51
C GLY A 18 10.65 -4.95 14.53
N SER A 19 11.56 -5.94 14.55
CA SER A 19 11.55 -7.05 15.51
C SER A 19 12.30 -6.76 16.81
N THR A 20 12.96 -5.62 16.92
CA THR A 20 13.75 -5.24 18.12
C THR A 20 12.90 -4.61 19.22
N TYR A 21 11.69 -4.14 18.89
CA TYR A 21 10.82 -3.38 19.80
C TYR A 21 9.37 -3.89 19.84
N ARG A 22 9.07 -5.00 19.17
CA ARG A 22 7.78 -5.72 19.22
C ARG A 22 7.96 -7.16 18.77
N THR A 23 7.03 -8.02 19.16
CA THR A 23 7.12 -9.45 18.85
C THR A 23 6.43 -9.78 17.52
N ARG A 24 6.84 -10.89 16.91
CA ARG A 24 6.14 -11.43 15.74
C ARG A 24 4.72 -11.89 16.09
N ASP A 25 4.51 -12.33 17.32
CA ASP A 25 3.22 -12.79 17.83
C ASP A 25 2.22 -11.63 17.97
N GLU A 26 2.68 -10.44 18.37
CA GLU A 26 1.85 -9.24 18.37
C GLU A 26 1.36 -8.91 16.95
N ILE A 27 2.29 -8.88 15.98
CA ILE A 27 1.97 -8.56 14.58
C ILE A 27 1.01 -9.60 13.99
N SER A 28 1.25 -10.88 14.23
CA SER A 28 0.42 -11.97 13.70
C SER A 28 -0.96 -11.99 14.36
N GLY A 29 -1.06 -11.76 15.67
CA GLY A 29 -2.33 -11.65 16.39
C GLY A 29 -3.17 -10.50 15.86
N VAL A 30 -2.57 -9.31 15.72
CA VAL A 30 -3.29 -8.15 15.14
C VAL A 30 -3.76 -8.45 13.72
N ARG A 31 -2.95 -9.09 12.88
CA ARG A 31 -3.35 -9.46 11.52
C ARG A 31 -4.47 -10.51 11.48
N GLN A 32 -4.51 -11.44 12.42
CA GLN A 32 -5.58 -12.44 12.47
C GLN A 32 -6.91 -11.85 12.95
N GLU A 33 -6.86 -10.93 13.91
CA GLU A 33 -8.04 -10.43 14.60
C GLU A 33 -8.58 -9.10 14.05
N ARG A 34 -7.69 -8.21 13.57
CA ARG A 34 -8.01 -6.82 13.22
C ARG A 34 -7.74 -6.47 11.76
N ASP A 35 -7.47 -7.45 10.89
CA ASP A 35 -7.23 -7.15 9.48
C ASP A 35 -8.45 -6.48 8.82
N PRO A 36 -8.30 -5.28 8.27
CA PRO A 36 -9.44 -4.53 7.75
C PRO A 36 -10.02 -5.15 6.48
N ILE A 37 -9.21 -5.81 5.64
CA ILE A 37 -9.66 -6.45 4.40
C ILE A 37 -10.50 -7.67 4.75
N GLU A 38 -10.02 -8.51 5.67
CA GLU A 38 -10.75 -9.70 6.12
C GLU A 38 -12.05 -9.34 6.85
N ARG A 39 -12.03 -8.27 7.66
CA ARG A 39 -13.24 -7.75 8.31
C ARG A 39 -14.28 -7.31 7.28
N VAL A 40 -13.88 -6.57 6.25
CA VAL A 40 -14.79 -6.13 5.18
C VAL A 40 -15.27 -7.33 4.35
N ARG A 41 -14.39 -8.28 4.01
CA ARG A 41 -14.76 -9.53 3.32
C ARG A 41 -15.90 -10.24 4.05
N LYS A 42 -15.77 -10.44 5.37
CA LYS A 42 -16.80 -11.08 6.20
C LYS A 42 -18.12 -10.31 6.16
N LEU A 43 -18.07 -8.97 6.27
CA LEU A 43 -19.28 -8.14 6.20
C LEU A 43 -19.97 -8.22 4.84
N VAL A 44 -19.21 -8.18 3.76
CA VAL A 44 -19.74 -8.28 2.39
C VAL A 44 -20.45 -9.61 2.17
N VAL A 45 -19.82 -10.72 2.57
CA VAL A 45 -20.41 -12.06 2.45
C VAL A 45 -21.62 -12.22 3.38
N SER A 46 -21.55 -11.73 4.62
CA SER A 46 -22.65 -11.89 5.58
C SER A 46 -23.91 -11.08 5.24
N HIS A 47 -23.79 -10.09 4.36
CA HIS A 47 -24.90 -9.26 3.88
C HIS A 47 -25.29 -9.60 2.43
N ASP A 48 -24.82 -10.74 1.89
CA ASP A 48 -25.11 -11.19 0.53
C ASP A 48 -24.79 -10.15 -0.56
N ILE A 49 -23.81 -9.27 -0.31
CA ILE A 49 -23.39 -8.21 -1.26
C ILE A 49 -22.54 -8.81 -2.39
N ALA A 50 -21.69 -9.79 -2.05
CA ALA A 50 -20.90 -10.56 -3.01
C ALA A 50 -20.55 -11.93 -2.41
N THR A 51 -20.34 -12.91 -3.27
CA THR A 51 -19.91 -14.24 -2.88
C THR A 51 -18.39 -14.29 -2.63
N ALA A 52 -17.95 -15.30 -1.86
CA ALA A 52 -16.53 -15.52 -1.65
C ALA A 52 -15.75 -15.79 -2.95
N VAL A 53 -16.42 -16.31 -3.99
CA VAL A 53 -15.82 -16.56 -5.32
C VAL A 53 -15.59 -15.24 -6.06
N GLU A 54 -16.59 -14.36 -6.09
CA GLU A 54 -16.46 -13.04 -6.72
C GLU A 54 -15.36 -12.20 -6.05
N LEU A 55 -15.30 -12.21 -4.72
CA LEU A 55 -14.25 -11.51 -3.98
C LEU A 55 -12.85 -12.04 -4.31
N LYS A 56 -12.71 -13.34 -4.56
CA LYS A 56 -11.44 -13.94 -4.96
C LYS A 56 -11.03 -13.53 -6.38
N GLU A 57 -11.99 -13.35 -7.30
CA GLU A 57 -11.70 -12.82 -8.63
C GLU A 57 -11.25 -11.35 -8.55
N PHE A 58 -11.88 -10.51 -7.71
CA PHE A 58 -11.41 -9.13 -7.49
C PHE A 58 -9.97 -9.07 -6.93
N GLU A 59 -9.61 -9.96 -6.01
CA GLU A 59 -8.23 -10.04 -5.51
C GLU A 59 -7.22 -10.40 -6.61
N LYS A 60 -7.62 -11.28 -7.53
CA LYS A 60 -6.80 -11.68 -8.67
C LYS A 60 -6.67 -10.54 -9.68
N GLU A 61 -7.74 -9.80 -9.94
CA GLU A 61 -7.72 -8.61 -10.80
C GLU A 61 -6.82 -7.52 -10.20
N ALA A 62 -6.98 -7.19 -8.91
CA ALA A 62 -6.13 -6.22 -8.22
C ALA A 62 -4.65 -6.64 -8.21
N LYS A 63 -4.37 -7.93 -8.00
CA LYS A 63 -3.01 -8.45 -8.09
C LYS A 63 -2.43 -8.27 -9.49
N LYS A 64 -3.21 -8.56 -10.54
CA LYS A 64 -2.78 -8.37 -11.92
C LYS A 64 -2.48 -6.90 -12.22
N GLU A 65 -3.35 -5.99 -11.80
CA GLU A 65 -3.15 -4.54 -11.96
C GLU A 65 -1.84 -4.08 -11.32
N VAL A 66 -1.56 -4.53 -10.09
CA VAL A 66 -0.30 -4.22 -9.39
C VAL A 66 0.91 -4.82 -10.12
N ASP A 67 0.82 -6.08 -10.58
CA ASP A 67 1.91 -6.74 -11.30
C ASP A 67 2.21 -6.04 -12.64
N ASP A 68 1.18 -5.60 -13.37
CA ASP A 68 1.29 -4.81 -14.61
C ASP A 68 1.92 -3.44 -14.34
N ALA A 69 1.50 -2.74 -13.27
CA ALA A 69 2.07 -1.45 -12.88
C ALA A 69 3.56 -1.58 -12.48
N ILE A 70 3.94 -2.67 -11.81
CA ILE A 70 5.34 -2.96 -11.46
C ILE A 70 6.19 -3.16 -12.73
N ALA A 71 5.66 -3.84 -13.75
CA ALA A 71 6.37 -4.04 -15.01
C ALA A 71 6.67 -2.69 -15.69
N ILE A 72 5.65 -1.83 -15.81
CA ILE A 72 5.80 -0.47 -16.35
C ILE A 72 6.83 0.33 -15.55
N ALA A 73 6.76 0.30 -14.22
CA ALA A 73 7.69 1.04 -13.36
C ALA A 73 9.15 0.57 -13.51
N LYS A 74 9.38 -0.72 -13.77
CA LYS A 74 10.73 -1.28 -13.99
C LYS A 74 11.29 -0.96 -15.37
N GLU A 75 10.43 -0.86 -16.38
CA GLU A 75 10.81 -0.52 -17.76
C GLU A 75 10.95 0.99 -17.98
N SER A 76 10.39 1.79 -17.07
CA SER A 76 10.45 3.25 -17.14
C SER A 76 11.89 3.75 -17.13
N ALA A 77 12.22 4.59 -18.11
CA ALA A 77 13.54 5.21 -18.18
C ALA A 77 13.77 6.11 -16.97
N MET A 78 15.03 6.20 -16.55
CA MET A 78 15.43 7.24 -15.59
C MET A 78 15.19 8.62 -16.20
N PRO A 79 14.85 9.64 -15.38
CA PRO A 79 14.74 11.02 -15.85
C PRO A 79 16.02 11.48 -16.52
N ASP A 80 15.90 12.37 -17.50
CA ASP A 80 17.06 12.97 -18.15
C ASP A 80 17.84 13.83 -17.13
N PRO A 81 19.18 13.72 -17.05
CA PRO A 81 19.98 14.54 -16.13
C PRO A 81 19.77 16.05 -16.27
N SER A 82 19.35 16.54 -17.44
CA SER A 82 19.00 17.95 -17.66
C SER A 82 17.77 18.40 -16.86
N GLU A 83 16.92 17.47 -16.42
CA GLU A 83 15.75 17.77 -15.58
C GLU A 83 16.11 17.98 -14.10
N LEU A 84 17.38 17.82 -13.70
CA LEU A 84 17.81 17.91 -12.30
C LEU A 84 17.37 19.20 -11.59
N PHE A 85 17.35 20.33 -12.29
CA PHE A 85 16.96 21.64 -11.75
C PHE A 85 15.53 22.05 -12.11
N SER A 86 14.78 21.16 -12.75
CA SER A 86 13.37 21.41 -13.05
C SER A 86 12.56 21.52 -11.74
N HIS A 87 11.47 22.29 -11.79
CA HIS A 87 10.49 22.41 -10.69
C HIS A 87 11.00 22.97 -9.35
N VAL A 88 12.18 23.61 -9.31
CA VAL A 88 12.68 24.32 -8.12
C VAL A 88 11.83 25.56 -7.80
N TYR A 89 11.45 26.32 -8.84
CA TYR A 89 10.51 27.42 -8.75
C TYR A 89 9.42 27.28 -9.81
N VAL A 90 8.25 27.88 -9.56
CA VAL A 90 7.25 28.08 -10.60
C VAL A 90 7.75 29.14 -11.59
N LYS A 91 7.38 28.97 -12.87
CA LYS A 91 7.79 29.89 -13.94
C LYS A 91 7.39 31.34 -13.59
N GLY A 92 8.34 32.27 -13.72
CA GLY A 92 8.14 33.69 -13.44
C GLY A 92 8.54 34.17 -12.04
N PHE A 93 9.02 33.27 -11.16
CA PHE A 93 9.48 33.61 -9.80
C PHE A 93 10.91 33.11 -9.47
N GLY A 94 11.63 32.54 -10.43
CA GLY A 94 13.05 32.15 -10.31
C GLY A 94 13.93 33.01 -11.23
N THR A 95 15.24 33.04 -10.98
CA THR A 95 16.23 33.70 -11.86
C THR A 95 16.43 32.90 -13.15
N GLU A 96 15.42 32.94 -14.01
CA GLU A 96 15.39 32.92 -15.49
C GLU A 96 13.93 33.14 -15.95
#